data_AF-K2MZH2-F1
#
_entry.id   AF-K2MZH2-F1
#
_cell.length_a   1.000
_cell.length_b   1.000
_cell.length_c   1.000
_cell.angle_alpha   90.00
_cell.angle_beta   90.00
_cell.angle_gamma   90.00
#
_symmetry.space_group_name_H-M   'P 1'
#
loop_
_entity.id
_entity.type
_entity.pdbx_description
1 polymer ?
#
loop_
_entity_poly.entity_id
_entity_poly.type
_entity_poly.pdbx_seq_one_letter_code
_entity_poly.pdbx_strand_id
1 'polypeptide(L)'
;MSSTVSQTMLQISKRPHDLTNGVIVAACNTVNGVEGANYSIPSVYNATILTCSDPCALATSCFPAYTTTASSDGCACACAEGGHGDACLPVSVPEPPSTDDADLCLRDVRVGVEVNAGLGTSVACYVGVTFAADVVVDVESMSGSVRNVTLANCTFLDGASLYVFGWRSDPPAGQRADVLISRLESRSGGGVVVANGFPPGSRITVVDSVLIAEARVAYRDAYDPGGASACLVLRNVNLTGSVLTIARTHVAAVFRGAVGVLVVGGVALQSWGALYMDGLSVQTALGLCVSVEGGVAASGGSVVAFVDSDF
;
A
#
# COMPACT_ATOMS: atom_id res chain seq x y z
N MET A 1 -10.46 -29.55 -24.85
CA MET A 1 -10.25 -29.39 -23.40
C MET A 1 -9.73 -27.98 -23.18
N SER A 2 -10.62 -27.04 -22.88
CA SER A 2 -10.20 -25.69 -22.49
C SER A 2 -9.82 -25.76 -21.02
N SER A 3 -8.53 -25.88 -20.72
CA SER A 3 -8.05 -25.67 -19.36
C SER A 3 -8.10 -24.17 -19.10
N THR A 4 -9.24 -23.67 -18.61
CA THR A 4 -9.32 -22.35 -17.99
C THR A 4 -8.42 -22.42 -16.76
N VAL A 5 -7.13 -22.13 -16.93
CA VAL A 5 -6.20 -21.98 -15.82
C VAL A 5 -6.71 -20.77 -15.04
N SER A 6 -7.36 -21.01 -13.90
CA SER A 6 -7.79 -19.95 -13.00
C SER A 6 -6.53 -19.24 -12.50
N GLN A 7 -6.27 -18.04 -13.02
CA GLN A 7 -5.06 -17.27 -12.70
C GLN A 7 -5.15 -16.81 -11.24
N THR A 8 -4.13 -17.14 -10.44
CA THR A 8 -4.02 -16.68 -9.05
C THR A 8 -3.67 -15.21 -9.04
N MET A 9 -4.54 -14.38 -8.45
CA MET A 9 -4.36 -12.92 -8.44
C MET A 9 -3.60 -12.43 -7.21
N LEU A 10 -3.82 -13.06 -6.05
CA LEU A 10 -3.02 -12.86 -4.85
C LEU A 10 -2.33 -14.17 -4.49
N GLN A 11 -1.00 -14.16 -4.53
CA GLN A 11 -0.18 -15.29 -4.14
C GLN A 11 0.65 -14.96 -2.91
N ILE A 12 0.53 -15.76 -1.86
CA ILE A 12 1.40 -15.71 -0.69
C ILE A 12 2.27 -16.95 -0.67
N SER A 13 3.57 -16.76 -0.78
CA SER A 13 4.55 -17.84 -0.74
C SER A 13 4.89 -18.21 0.71
N LYS A 14 5.16 -19.50 0.95
CA LYS A 14 5.65 -20.00 2.24
C LYS A 14 7.05 -20.62 2.09
N ARG A 15 7.99 -20.17 2.91
CA ARG A 15 9.35 -20.72 3.12
C ARG A 15 9.59 -20.95 4.62
N PRO A 16 10.59 -21.76 5.02
CA PRO A 16 10.81 -22.13 6.43
C PRO A 16 11.06 -20.99 7.41
N HIS A 17 11.51 -19.83 6.91
CA HIS A 17 11.81 -18.63 7.70
C HIS A 17 10.78 -17.51 7.51
N ASP A 18 9.67 -17.80 6.83
CA ASP A 18 8.65 -16.79 6.59
C ASP A 18 7.85 -16.53 7.85
N LEU A 19 7.35 -15.30 7.94
CA LEU A 19 6.42 -14.89 8.98
C LEU A 19 5.13 -15.72 8.87
N THR A 20 4.63 -16.20 10.01
CA THR A 20 3.40 -16.99 10.14
C THR A 20 2.42 -16.32 11.12
N ASN A 21 1.14 -16.73 11.09
CA ASN A 21 0.06 -16.21 11.95
C ASN A 21 -0.47 -14.82 11.58
N GLY A 22 -0.28 -14.38 10.34
CA GLY A 22 -0.99 -13.22 9.80
C GLY A 22 -2.51 -13.41 9.76
N VAL A 23 -3.25 -12.39 10.18
CA VAL A 23 -4.68 -12.21 9.90
C VAL A 23 -4.80 -11.49 8.56
N ILE A 24 -5.43 -12.15 7.59
CA ILE A 24 -5.57 -11.66 6.22
C ILE A 24 -7.05 -11.59 5.90
N VAL A 25 -7.50 -10.41 5.47
CA VAL A 25 -8.88 -10.19 5.03
C VAL A 25 -8.85 -9.89 3.53
N ALA A 26 -9.63 -10.64 2.76
CA ALA A 26 -9.88 -10.36 1.36
C ALA A 26 -11.40 -10.27 1.14
N ALA A 27 -11.90 -9.11 0.73
CA ALA A 27 -13.33 -8.86 0.64
C ALA A 27 -13.68 -8.11 -0.65
N CYS A 28 -14.82 -8.42 -1.25
CA CYS A 28 -15.38 -7.70 -2.40
C CYS A 28 -14.50 -7.60 -3.64
N ASN A 29 -13.48 -8.46 -3.77
CA ASN A 29 -12.56 -8.36 -4.89
C ASN A 29 -13.10 -9.01 -6.15
N THR A 30 -12.91 -8.35 -7.29
CA THR A 30 -13.35 -8.80 -8.62
C THR A 30 -12.18 -9.13 -9.52
N VAL A 31 -12.48 -9.85 -10.60
CA VAL A 31 -11.60 -10.10 -11.73
C VAL A 31 -12.28 -9.59 -12.98
N ASN A 32 -11.71 -8.57 -13.62
CA ASN A 32 -12.34 -7.85 -14.73
C ASN A 32 -13.81 -7.46 -14.44
N GLY A 33 -14.08 -6.97 -13.22
CA GLY A 33 -15.43 -6.58 -12.78
C GLY A 33 -16.39 -7.74 -12.47
N VAL A 34 -15.92 -9.00 -12.49
CA VAL A 34 -16.72 -10.18 -12.14
C VAL A 34 -16.24 -10.75 -10.81
N GLU A 35 -17.15 -11.09 -9.91
CA GLU A 35 -16.81 -11.70 -8.62
C GLU A 35 -16.09 -13.06 -8.80
N GLY A 36 -15.05 -13.32 -8.00
CA GLY A 36 -14.34 -14.61 -8.03
C GLY A 36 -12.81 -14.53 -8.15
N ALA A 37 -12.16 -13.55 -7.50
CA ALA A 37 -10.70 -13.53 -7.41
C ALA A 37 -10.15 -14.81 -6.76
N ASN A 38 -9.08 -15.37 -7.35
CA ASN A 38 -8.45 -16.59 -6.86
C ASN A 38 -7.24 -16.25 -5.98
N TYR A 39 -7.18 -16.87 -4.79
CA TYR A 39 -6.17 -16.62 -3.76
C TYR A 39 -5.36 -17.89 -3.49
N SER A 40 -4.04 -17.79 -3.51
CA SER A 40 -3.13 -18.84 -3.05
C SER A 40 -2.55 -18.43 -1.69
N ILE A 41 -3.30 -18.69 -0.62
CA ILE A 41 -2.90 -18.37 0.76
C ILE A 41 -2.64 -19.67 1.54
N PRO A 42 -1.41 -19.88 2.06
CA PRO A 42 -1.08 -21.03 2.88
C PRO A 42 -1.94 -21.12 4.16
N SER A 43 -2.32 -22.33 4.57
CA SER A 43 -3.18 -22.58 5.75
C SER A 43 -2.57 -22.20 7.10
N VAL A 44 -1.32 -21.73 7.12
CA VAL A 44 -0.68 -21.16 8.33
C VAL A 44 -1.12 -19.73 8.62
N TYR A 45 -1.85 -19.11 7.68
CA TYR A 45 -2.45 -17.79 7.84
C TYR A 45 -3.93 -17.93 8.17
N ASN A 46 -4.44 -17.02 9.00
CA ASN A 46 -5.87 -16.92 9.28
C ASN A 46 -6.49 -16.01 8.22
N ALA A 47 -6.92 -16.62 7.11
CA ALA A 47 -7.47 -15.90 5.96
C ALA A 47 -9.01 -15.92 5.98
N THR A 48 -9.59 -14.73 5.91
CA THR A 48 -11.03 -14.51 5.77
C THR A 48 -11.30 -13.99 4.37
N ILE A 49 -12.01 -14.78 3.55
CA ILE A 49 -12.35 -14.43 2.16
C ILE A 49 -13.87 -14.23 2.08
N LEU A 50 -14.31 -13.04 1.69
CA LEU A 50 -15.72 -12.64 1.67
C LEU A 50 -16.14 -12.15 0.29
N THR A 51 -17.32 -12.61 -0.13
CA THR A 51 -18.04 -12.15 -1.33
C THR A 51 -18.98 -11.00 -0.94
N CYS A 52 -19.30 -10.15 -1.91
CA CYS A 52 -20.04 -8.90 -1.70
C CYS A 52 -21.36 -8.87 -2.48
N SER A 53 -21.96 -10.04 -2.65
CA SER A 53 -23.21 -10.27 -3.35
C SER A 53 -24.46 -9.82 -2.55
N ASP A 54 -24.36 -9.66 -1.24
CA ASP A 54 -25.44 -9.17 -0.36
C ASP A 54 -25.10 -7.75 0.14
N PRO A 55 -25.94 -6.74 -0.13
CA PRO A 55 -25.67 -5.35 0.23
C PRO A 55 -25.59 -5.09 1.75
N CYS A 56 -26.12 -5.97 2.61
CA CYS A 56 -25.90 -5.90 4.07
C CYS A 56 -25.03 -7.05 4.60
N ALA A 57 -24.25 -7.70 3.75
CA ALA A 57 -23.16 -8.54 4.23
C ALA A 57 -22.21 -7.69 5.08
N LEU A 58 -21.69 -8.28 6.16
CA LEU A 58 -20.72 -7.60 7.02
C LEU A 58 -19.57 -6.98 6.21
N ALA A 59 -19.11 -7.63 5.14
CA ALA A 59 -17.99 -7.19 4.31
C ALA A 59 -18.30 -6.03 3.35
N THR A 60 -19.57 -5.81 2.99
CA THR A 60 -19.98 -4.72 2.08
C THR A 60 -20.18 -3.41 2.83
N SER A 61 -20.57 -3.51 4.09
CA SER A 61 -20.98 -2.34 4.88
C SER A 61 -20.00 -2.02 5.99
N CYS A 62 -19.28 -3.03 6.49
CA CYS A 62 -18.35 -2.92 7.60
C CYS A 62 -17.01 -3.57 7.27
N PHE A 63 -15.96 -3.13 7.94
CA PHE A 63 -14.68 -3.79 7.91
C PHE A 63 -14.63 -4.86 9.00
N PRO A 64 -14.66 -6.17 8.66
CA PRO A 64 -14.96 -7.21 9.64
C PRO A 64 -13.96 -7.29 10.81
N ALA A 65 -12.68 -6.97 10.56
CA ALA A 65 -11.65 -7.09 11.60
C ALA A 65 -11.80 -6.06 12.74
N TYR A 66 -12.45 -4.91 12.48
CA TYR A 66 -12.71 -3.88 13.49
C TYR A 66 -14.20 -3.61 13.69
N THR A 67 -15.05 -4.61 13.46
CA THR A 67 -16.49 -4.51 13.69
C THR A 67 -16.90 -5.42 14.85
N THR A 68 -17.55 -4.85 15.86
CA THR A 68 -18.09 -5.61 17.00
C THR A 68 -19.47 -6.19 16.71
N THR A 69 -20.36 -5.37 16.14
CA THR A 69 -21.69 -5.78 15.70
C THR A 69 -22.04 -5.06 14.40
N ALA A 70 -22.82 -5.73 13.56
CA ALA A 70 -23.48 -5.10 12.42
C ALA A 70 -24.97 -5.33 12.52
N SER A 71 -25.73 -4.28 12.26
CA SER A 71 -27.19 -4.35 12.18
C SER A 71 -27.60 -4.84 10.79
N SER A 72 -28.47 -5.84 10.73
CA SER A 72 -29.15 -6.22 9.49
C SER A 72 -30.11 -5.12 9.01
N ASP A 73 -30.57 -4.27 9.91
CA ASP A 73 -31.42 -3.12 9.61
C ASP A 73 -30.52 -1.90 9.33
N GLY A 74 -30.45 -1.50 8.06
CA GLY A 74 -29.72 -0.30 7.63
C GLY A 74 -28.20 -0.45 7.49
N CYS A 75 -27.67 -1.69 7.51
CA CYS A 75 -26.26 -2.00 7.28
C CYS A 75 -25.26 -1.22 8.19
N ALA A 76 -25.69 -0.82 9.40
CA ALA A 76 -24.87 0.01 10.29
C ALA A 76 -23.85 -0.82 11.10
N CYS A 77 -22.66 -0.27 11.31
CA CYS A 77 -21.55 -0.94 11.99
C CYS A 77 -21.24 -0.29 13.34
N ALA A 78 -20.98 -1.11 14.36
CA ALA A 78 -20.41 -0.67 15.62
C ALA A 78 -18.92 -1.05 15.67
N CYS A 79 -18.05 -0.06 15.66
CA CYS A 79 -16.62 -0.29 15.58
C CYS A 79 -16.02 -0.82 16.88
N ALA A 80 -15.10 -1.77 16.73
CA ALA A 80 -14.16 -2.15 17.78
C ALA A 80 -13.10 -1.07 17.96
N GLU A 81 -12.24 -1.24 18.98
CA GLU A 81 -11.03 -0.45 19.11
C GLU A 81 -10.21 -0.50 17.82
N GLY A 82 -9.66 0.64 17.40
CA GLY A 82 -8.90 0.78 16.14
C GLY A 82 -9.75 0.93 14.87
N GLY A 83 -11.07 0.72 14.92
CA GLY A 83 -11.97 0.97 13.79
C GLY A 83 -12.37 2.44 13.66
N HIS A 84 -12.38 2.96 12.43
CA HIS A 84 -12.66 4.36 12.12
C HIS A 84 -13.82 4.53 11.12
N GLY A 85 -14.70 5.50 11.39
CA GLY A 85 -15.81 5.87 10.51
C GLY A 85 -16.95 4.84 10.48
N ASP A 86 -17.93 5.07 9.61
CA ASP A 86 -19.16 4.25 9.56
C ASP A 86 -18.91 2.81 9.12
N ALA A 87 -17.86 2.58 8.33
CA ALA A 87 -17.44 1.25 7.88
C ALA A 87 -16.36 0.61 8.78
N CYS A 88 -15.97 1.23 9.90
CA CYS A 88 -14.97 0.71 10.83
C CYS A 88 -13.61 0.36 10.20
N LEU A 89 -13.15 1.16 9.25
CA LEU A 89 -11.88 0.95 8.56
C LEU A 89 -10.68 0.98 9.52
N PRO A 90 -9.55 0.31 9.20
CA PRO A 90 -8.29 0.39 9.97
C PRO A 90 -7.75 1.82 10.15
N VAL A 91 -8.21 2.75 9.31
CA VAL A 91 -7.70 4.11 9.23
C VAL A 91 -8.82 5.04 8.79
N SER A 92 -8.78 6.28 9.29
CA SER A 92 -9.46 7.37 8.62
C SER A 92 -8.75 7.65 7.29
N VAL A 93 -9.35 7.27 6.16
CA VAL A 93 -8.82 7.62 4.84
C VAL A 93 -8.70 9.16 4.80
N PRO A 94 -7.48 9.71 4.68
CA PRO A 94 -7.31 11.16 4.66
C PRO A 94 -8.00 11.75 3.44
N GLU A 95 -8.79 12.81 3.62
CA GLU A 95 -9.18 13.63 2.49
C GLU A 95 -7.92 14.23 1.86
N PRO A 96 -7.83 14.31 0.52
CA PRO A 96 -6.70 14.96 -0.11
C PRO A 96 -6.59 16.39 0.41
N PRO A 97 -5.37 16.89 0.66
CA PRO A 97 -5.17 18.19 1.28
C PRO A 97 -5.86 19.26 0.42
N SER A 98 -6.57 20.17 1.09
CA SER A 98 -7.07 21.37 0.43
C SER A 98 -5.88 22.14 -0.11
N THR A 99 -6.06 22.78 -1.27
CA THR A 99 -5.00 23.53 -1.94
C THR A 99 -4.53 24.76 -1.16
N ASP A 100 -5.13 25.05 0.00
CA ASP A 100 -5.04 26.33 0.71
C ASP A 100 -3.89 26.40 1.73
N ASP A 101 -3.34 25.26 2.19
CA ASP A 101 -2.08 25.20 2.97
C ASP A 101 -0.84 25.26 2.05
N ALA A 102 -0.92 26.11 1.02
CA ALA A 102 -0.06 26.13 -0.16
C ALA A 102 1.34 26.72 0.02
N ASP A 103 1.51 27.59 1.01
CA ASP A 103 2.54 28.63 0.94
C ASP A 103 3.97 28.09 1.16
N LEU A 104 4.13 26.82 1.53
CA LEU A 104 5.43 26.17 1.78
C LEU A 104 5.75 25.00 0.84
N CYS A 105 4.87 24.66 -0.11
CA CYS A 105 5.11 23.55 -1.02
C CYS A 105 5.91 23.98 -2.24
N LEU A 106 6.81 23.12 -2.71
CA LEU A 106 7.41 23.28 -4.04
C LEU A 106 6.35 22.93 -5.09
N ARG A 107 6.12 23.84 -6.04
CA ARG A 107 5.01 23.74 -6.99
C ARG A 107 5.45 23.82 -8.44
N ASP A 108 4.82 23.00 -9.28
CA ASP A 108 4.80 23.13 -10.75
C ASP A 108 6.18 23.26 -11.41
N VAL A 109 7.21 22.64 -10.82
CA VAL A 109 8.58 22.62 -11.32
C VAL A 109 8.92 21.26 -11.93
N ARG A 110 9.88 21.25 -12.86
CA ARG A 110 10.48 20.02 -13.38
C ARG A 110 11.86 19.81 -12.76
N VAL A 111 12.07 18.63 -12.19
CA VAL A 111 13.33 18.25 -11.54
C VAL A 111 13.96 17.07 -12.29
N GLY A 112 15.16 17.27 -12.82
CA GLY A 112 15.91 16.26 -13.59
C GLY A 112 17.08 15.63 -12.84
N VAL A 113 17.16 15.85 -11.52
CA VAL A 113 18.20 15.31 -10.64
C VAL A 113 17.53 14.59 -9.48
N GLU A 114 18.24 13.64 -8.89
CA GLU A 114 17.75 12.88 -7.73
C GLU A 114 17.42 13.82 -6.56
N VAL A 115 16.30 13.55 -5.88
CA VAL A 115 15.80 14.36 -4.76
C VAL A 115 15.77 13.54 -3.48
N ASN A 116 16.52 13.98 -2.48
CA ASN A 116 16.37 13.51 -1.10
C ASN A 116 15.36 14.39 -0.37
N ALA A 117 14.09 14.02 -0.48
CA ALA A 117 12.96 14.76 0.06
C ALA A 117 12.99 14.78 1.59
N GLY A 118 13.01 15.98 2.16
CA GLY A 118 12.94 16.18 3.61
C GLY A 118 14.23 15.99 4.38
N LEU A 119 15.37 15.74 3.72
CA LEU A 119 16.65 15.55 4.40
C LEU A 119 16.99 16.73 5.32
N GLY A 120 17.09 16.47 6.62
CA GLY A 120 17.36 17.50 7.63
C GLY A 120 16.18 18.42 7.98
N THR A 121 15.00 18.24 7.39
CA THR A 121 13.77 19.01 7.69
C THR A 121 12.69 18.11 8.28
N SER A 122 11.70 18.70 8.96
CA SER A 122 10.53 17.98 9.47
C SER A 122 9.37 17.94 8.49
N VAL A 123 9.44 18.71 7.41
CA VAL A 123 8.38 18.82 6.39
C VAL A 123 9.01 18.75 5.00
N ALA A 124 8.40 17.97 4.11
CA ALA A 124 8.65 17.97 2.67
C ALA A 124 7.31 18.04 1.93
N CYS A 125 7.13 19.03 1.05
CA CYS A 125 5.89 19.18 0.30
C CYS A 125 6.15 19.49 -1.18
N TYR A 126 5.57 18.68 -2.06
CA TYR A 126 5.64 18.81 -3.51
C TYR A 126 4.23 18.71 -4.09
N VAL A 127 3.84 19.70 -4.89
CA VAL A 127 2.51 19.75 -5.52
C VAL A 127 2.68 20.04 -7.01
N GLY A 128 2.15 19.19 -7.90
CA GLY A 128 2.26 19.43 -9.35
C GLY A 128 3.68 19.30 -9.92
N VAL A 129 4.62 18.75 -9.13
CA VAL A 129 6.03 18.63 -9.54
C VAL A 129 6.22 17.47 -10.51
N THR A 130 7.02 17.70 -11.54
CA THR A 130 7.42 16.66 -12.51
C THR A 130 8.84 16.20 -12.23
N PHE A 131 9.01 14.94 -11.84
CA PHE A 131 10.30 14.32 -11.59
C PHE A 131 10.72 13.47 -12.79
N ALA A 132 11.89 13.77 -13.36
CA ALA A 132 12.55 12.96 -14.39
C ALA A 132 13.74 12.17 -13.82
N ALA A 133 13.86 12.15 -12.50
CA ALA A 133 14.84 11.39 -11.73
C ALA A 133 14.22 10.95 -10.41
N ASP A 134 14.88 10.00 -9.75
CA ASP A 134 14.37 9.35 -8.54
C ASP A 134 14.14 10.32 -7.37
N VAL A 135 13.12 10.02 -6.58
CA VAL A 135 12.78 10.75 -5.35
C VAL A 135 12.87 9.79 -4.17
N VAL A 136 13.72 10.12 -3.20
CA VAL A 136 13.92 9.36 -1.97
C VAL A 136 13.38 10.16 -0.80
N VAL A 137 12.35 9.61 -0.16
CA VAL A 137 11.81 10.06 1.12
C VAL A 137 12.39 9.14 2.19
N ASP A 138 13.56 9.50 2.72
CA ASP A 138 14.12 8.83 3.89
C ASP A 138 13.59 9.48 5.16
N VAL A 139 12.50 8.90 5.66
CA VAL A 139 11.81 9.41 6.84
C VAL A 139 12.69 9.31 8.07
N GLU A 140 13.65 8.40 8.17
CA GLU A 140 14.59 8.30 9.31
C GLU A 140 15.59 9.48 9.31
N SER A 141 15.99 9.96 8.13
CA SER A 141 16.94 11.07 7.95
C SER A 141 16.32 12.48 8.05
N MET A 142 15.00 12.59 8.19
CA MET A 142 14.31 13.85 8.49
C MET A 142 14.63 14.36 9.90
N SER A 143 14.25 15.60 10.21
CA SER A 143 14.40 16.18 11.56
C SER A 143 13.07 16.27 12.30
N GLY A 144 13.13 16.44 13.62
CA GLY A 144 11.94 16.55 14.47
C GLY A 144 11.29 15.21 14.85
N SER A 145 10.34 15.27 15.78
CA SER A 145 9.55 14.14 16.27
C SER A 145 8.32 13.86 15.42
N VAL A 146 7.81 14.86 14.70
CA VAL A 146 6.69 14.72 13.75
C VAL A 146 7.20 15.10 12.37
N ARG A 147 7.08 14.17 11.42
CA ARG A 147 7.64 14.27 10.07
C ARG A 147 6.51 14.18 9.06
N ASN A 148 6.32 15.25 8.29
CA ASN A 148 5.23 15.36 7.33
C ASN A 148 5.77 15.38 5.92
N VAL A 149 5.28 14.48 5.08
CA VAL A 149 5.65 14.39 3.67
C VAL A 149 4.40 14.38 2.83
N THR A 150 4.31 15.31 1.88
CA THR A 150 3.19 15.39 0.93
C THR A 150 3.73 15.45 -0.49
N LEU A 151 3.34 14.48 -1.32
CA LEU A 151 3.47 14.52 -2.77
C LEU A 151 2.05 14.48 -3.35
N ALA A 152 1.60 15.59 -3.92
CA ALA A 152 0.27 15.70 -4.51
C ALA A 152 0.36 16.06 -5.99
N ASN A 153 -0.41 15.40 -6.85
CA ASN A 153 -0.45 15.66 -8.29
C ASN A 153 0.95 15.61 -8.96
N CYS A 154 1.87 14.80 -8.44
CA CYS A 154 3.23 14.72 -8.96
C CYS A 154 3.29 13.73 -10.13
N THR A 155 4.15 14.02 -11.12
CA THR A 155 4.34 13.16 -12.31
C THR A 155 5.77 12.64 -12.37
N PHE A 156 5.94 11.34 -12.62
CA PHE A 156 7.23 10.67 -12.76
C PHE A 156 7.45 10.24 -14.22
N LEU A 157 8.53 10.75 -14.79
CA LEU A 157 8.94 10.57 -16.19
C LEU A 157 10.22 9.75 -16.29
N ASP A 158 10.49 9.26 -17.50
CA ASP A 158 11.76 8.64 -17.87
C ASP A 158 12.20 7.47 -16.94
N GLY A 159 11.23 6.74 -16.37
CA GLY A 159 11.49 5.61 -15.47
C GLY A 159 11.83 6.01 -14.02
N ALA A 160 11.70 7.29 -13.67
CA ALA A 160 11.91 7.78 -12.31
C ALA A 160 11.01 7.07 -11.30
N SER A 161 11.59 6.69 -10.15
CA SER A 161 10.87 5.98 -9.10
C SER A 161 10.80 6.79 -7.80
N LEU A 162 9.75 6.54 -7.02
CA LEU A 162 9.57 7.10 -5.68
C LEU A 162 9.90 6.02 -4.64
N TYR A 163 10.75 6.37 -3.68
CA TYR A 163 11.12 5.51 -2.58
C TYR A 163 10.77 6.16 -1.25
N VAL A 164 10.01 5.46 -0.41
CA VAL A 164 9.63 5.89 0.94
C VAL A 164 10.19 4.89 1.94
N PHE A 165 11.16 5.34 2.74
CA PHE A 165 11.81 4.51 3.75
C PHE A 165 11.49 5.01 5.14
N GLY A 166 10.99 4.09 5.98
CA GLY A 166 11.04 4.24 7.43
C GLY A 166 12.36 3.75 8.02
N TRP A 167 12.35 3.50 9.32
CA TRP A 167 13.50 3.05 10.10
C TRP A 167 13.85 1.61 9.77
N ARG A 168 15.13 1.34 9.49
CA ARG A 168 15.65 -0.02 9.26
C ARG A 168 15.60 -0.90 10.52
N SER A 169 15.61 -0.28 11.68
CA SER A 169 15.58 -0.91 13.01
C SER A 169 14.35 -0.41 13.79
N ASP A 170 14.21 -0.85 15.04
CA ASP A 170 13.10 -0.40 15.88
C ASP A 170 13.06 1.14 15.98
N PRO A 171 11.95 1.78 15.58
CA PRO A 171 11.89 3.24 15.53
C PRO A 171 11.81 3.83 16.95
N PRO A 172 12.32 5.04 17.18
CA PRO A 172 12.38 5.61 18.51
C PRO A 172 10.97 5.96 19.03
N ALA A 173 10.76 5.80 20.34
CA ALA A 173 9.52 6.21 20.97
C ALA A 173 9.28 7.73 20.82
N GLY A 174 8.02 8.13 20.70
CA GLY A 174 7.61 9.53 20.58
C GLY A 174 7.88 10.15 19.21
N GLN A 175 8.26 9.36 18.21
CA GLN A 175 8.35 9.80 16.81
C GLN A 175 7.14 9.36 16.01
N ARG A 176 6.80 10.13 14.98
CA ARG A 176 5.68 9.87 14.08
C ARG A 176 5.98 10.39 12.68
N ALA A 177 5.51 9.68 11.67
CA ALA A 177 5.54 10.10 10.29
C ALA A 177 4.13 10.13 9.69
N ASP A 178 3.79 11.21 9.00
CA ASP A 178 2.60 11.31 8.17
C ASP A 178 3.05 11.53 6.72
N VAL A 179 2.93 10.49 5.90
CA VAL A 179 3.33 10.49 4.49
C VAL A 179 2.08 10.35 3.63
N LEU A 180 1.84 11.34 2.77
CA LEU A 180 0.72 11.34 1.83
C LEU A 180 1.23 11.47 0.39
N ILE A 181 0.93 10.46 -0.40
CA ILE A 181 1.18 10.40 -1.83
C ILE A 181 -0.19 10.33 -2.49
N SER A 182 -0.61 11.41 -3.12
CA SER A 182 -1.95 11.53 -3.71
C SER A 182 -1.87 11.93 -5.18
N ARG A 183 -2.68 11.29 -6.02
CA ARG A 183 -2.74 11.57 -7.46
C ARG A 183 -1.36 11.57 -8.12
N LEU A 184 -0.53 10.60 -7.74
CA LEU A 184 0.76 10.36 -8.34
C LEU A 184 0.57 9.70 -9.70
N GLU A 185 1.21 10.22 -10.75
CA GLU A 185 1.21 9.59 -12.06
C GLU A 185 2.62 9.15 -12.46
N SER A 186 2.83 7.84 -12.63
CA SER A 186 4.01 7.26 -13.24
C SER A 186 3.57 6.42 -14.43
N ARG A 187 3.76 6.91 -15.66
CA ARG A 187 3.39 6.17 -16.89
C ARG A 187 4.59 5.66 -17.68
N SER A 188 5.79 5.97 -17.21
CA SER A 188 7.03 5.82 -17.96
C SER A 188 7.89 4.64 -17.49
N GLY A 189 7.33 3.70 -16.71
CA GLY A 189 8.08 2.54 -16.20
C GLY A 189 8.80 2.74 -14.87
N GLY A 190 8.53 3.84 -14.15
CA GLY A 190 8.97 4.02 -12.77
C GLY A 190 7.99 3.41 -11.76
N GLY A 191 8.49 3.04 -10.58
CA GLY A 191 7.69 2.41 -9.53
C GLY A 191 7.66 3.20 -8.22
N VAL A 192 6.84 2.73 -7.28
CA VAL A 192 6.77 3.23 -5.90
C VAL A 192 7.24 2.13 -4.96
N VAL A 193 8.16 2.45 -4.05
CA VAL A 193 8.63 1.55 -3.00
C VAL A 193 8.28 2.13 -1.65
N VAL A 194 7.64 1.35 -0.78
CA VAL A 194 7.48 1.66 0.65
C VAL A 194 8.17 0.57 1.46
N ALA A 195 9.04 0.95 2.39
CA ALA A 195 9.89 -0.03 3.04
C ALA A 195 10.26 0.29 4.49
N ASN A 196 10.67 -0.77 5.19
CA ASN A 196 11.08 -0.79 6.59
C ASN A 196 9.96 -0.47 7.60
N GLY A 197 10.33 -0.02 8.81
CA GLY A 197 9.42 0.18 9.92
C GLY A 197 8.98 1.62 10.13
N PHE A 198 7.73 1.81 10.58
CA PHE A 198 7.19 3.12 10.94
C PHE A 198 6.69 3.13 12.39
N PRO A 199 7.05 4.17 13.20
CA PRO A 199 6.73 4.21 14.62
C PRO A 199 5.22 4.31 14.89
N PRO A 200 4.77 3.98 16.12
CA PRO A 200 3.38 4.08 16.51
C PRO A 200 2.75 5.44 16.22
N GLY A 201 1.53 5.42 15.69
CA GLY A 201 0.78 6.60 15.28
C GLY A 201 1.11 7.12 13.88
N SER A 202 2.10 6.54 13.19
CA SER A 202 2.45 6.92 11.82
C SER A 202 1.40 6.49 10.80
N ARG A 203 1.21 7.30 9.76
CA ARG A 203 0.28 7.07 8.66
C ARG A 203 1.01 7.26 7.34
N ILE A 204 0.97 6.25 6.50
CA ILE A 204 1.57 6.27 5.17
C ILE A 204 0.45 5.93 4.20
N THR A 205 0.18 6.85 3.28
CA THR A 205 -0.97 6.73 2.39
C THR A 205 -0.54 6.98 0.96
N VAL A 206 -0.78 6.00 0.08
CA VAL A 206 -0.76 6.14 -1.37
C VAL A 206 -2.20 6.09 -1.84
N VAL A 207 -2.67 7.15 -2.49
CA VAL A 207 -4.10 7.28 -2.80
C VAL A 207 -4.34 7.93 -4.15
N ASP A 208 -5.42 7.52 -4.83
CA ASP A 208 -5.88 8.10 -6.09
C ASP A 208 -4.79 8.15 -7.18
N SER A 209 -3.87 7.17 -7.18
CA SER A 209 -2.63 7.21 -7.97
C SER A 209 -2.65 6.23 -9.15
N VAL A 210 -1.81 6.48 -10.16
CA VAL A 210 -1.72 5.68 -11.39
C VAL A 210 -0.26 5.30 -11.65
N LEU A 211 0.03 4.00 -11.63
CA LEU A 211 1.36 3.42 -11.83
C LEU A 211 1.33 2.44 -13.01
N ILE A 212 1.91 2.85 -14.14
CA ILE A 212 1.94 2.08 -15.39
C ILE A 212 3.39 1.82 -15.77
N ALA A 213 3.72 0.53 -15.90
CA ALA A 213 5.01 0.06 -16.37
C ALA A 213 4.90 -0.68 -17.70
N GLU A 214 5.41 -0.04 -18.75
CA GLU A 214 5.48 -0.60 -20.11
C GLU A 214 6.69 -1.53 -20.33
N ALA A 215 7.73 -1.30 -19.54
CA ALA A 215 8.95 -2.10 -19.50
C ALA A 215 9.27 -2.47 -18.04
N ARG A 216 10.29 -3.31 -17.86
CA ARG A 216 10.78 -3.65 -16.51
C ARG A 216 11.16 -2.37 -15.77
N VAL A 217 10.52 -2.16 -14.62
CA VAL A 217 10.92 -1.16 -13.62
C VAL A 217 12.32 -1.55 -13.12
N ALA A 218 13.26 -0.63 -13.28
CA ALA A 218 14.65 -0.80 -12.89
C ALA A 218 14.91 0.03 -11.63
N TYR A 219 14.72 -0.59 -10.47
CA TYR A 219 15.06 0.02 -9.19
C TYR A 219 16.58 0.11 -9.01
N ARG A 220 17.06 1.20 -8.41
CA ARG A 220 18.51 1.47 -8.28
C ARG A 220 19.12 0.85 -7.02
N ASP A 221 20.32 0.30 -7.17
CA ASP A 221 21.30 0.00 -6.11
C ASP A 221 20.71 -0.58 -4.82
N ALA A 222 20.79 0.16 -3.70
CA ALA A 222 20.33 -0.26 -2.37
C ALA A 222 18.81 -0.42 -2.26
N TYR A 223 18.07 0.02 -3.28
CA TYR A 223 16.61 0.05 -3.33
C TYR A 223 16.04 -1.07 -4.23
N ASP A 224 16.90 -1.86 -4.88
CA ASP A 224 16.48 -3.00 -5.69
C ASP A 224 15.84 -4.10 -4.82
N PRO A 225 14.62 -4.57 -5.14
CA PRO A 225 13.96 -5.68 -4.46
C PRO A 225 14.56 -7.05 -4.81
N GLY A 226 15.84 -7.12 -5.19
CA GLY A 226 16.53 -8.35 -5.55
C GLY A 226 16.24 -8.83 -6.97
N GLY A 227 16.20 -7.90 -7.93
CA GLY A 227 15.99 -8.18 -9.36
C GLY A 227 14.53 -8.43 -9.77
N ALA A 228 13.59 -8.34 -8.83
CA ALA A 228 12.16 -8.36 -9.12
C ALA A 228 11.70 -7.01 -9.70
N SER A 229 10.76 -7.04 -10.64
CA SER A 229 10.26 -5.84 -11.32
C SER A 229 8.76 -5.70 -11.10
N ALA A 230 8.37 -4.65 -10.38
CA ALA A 230 6.99 -4.37 -10.03
C ALA A 230 6.69 -2.87 -10.04
N CYS A 231 5.41 -2.49 -10.15
CA CYS A 231 5.02 -1.09 -10.12
C CYS A 231 4.96 -0.54 -8.70
N LEU A 232 4.43 -1.35 -7.77
CA LEU A 232 4.32 -1.01 -6.35
C LEU A 232 5.02 -2.08 -5.52
N VAL A 233 5.98 -1.68 -4.69
CA VAL A 233 6.78 -2.59 -3.88
C VAL A 233 6.63 -2.25 -2.41
N LEU A 234 6.30 -3.24 -1.60
CA LEU A 234 6.38 -3.19 -0.14
C LEU A 234 7.56 -4.06 0.32
N ARG A 235 8.55 -3.47 0.97
CA ARG A 235 9.79 -4.18 1.32
C ARG A 235 10.09 -4.16 2.82
N ASN A 236 10.19 -5.34 3.44
CA ASN A 236 10.48 -5.50 4.88
C ASN A 236 9.58 -4.60 5.75
N VAL A 237 8.28 -4.57 5.46
CA VAL A 237 7.36 -3.62 6.10
C VAL A 237 7.10 -4.07 7.53
N ASN A 238 7.33 -3.17 8.49
CA ASN A 238 7.07 -3.41 9.91
C ASN A 238 6.20 -2.28 10.50
N LEU A 239 4.94 -2.58 10.81
CA LEU A 239 3.99 -1.59 11.31
C LEU A 239 3.58 -1.92 12.74
N THR A 240 4.07 -1.14 13.69
CA THR A 240 3.72 -1.26 15.11
C THR A 240 2.84 -0.08 15.49
N GLY A 241 1.52 -0.29 15.59
CA GLY A 241 0.54 0.78 15.82
C GLY A 241 0.59 1.88 14.75
N SER A 242 1.05 1.54 13.56
CA SER A 242 1.12 2.41 12.38
C SER A 242 0.36 1.80 11.22
N VAL A 243 -0.04 2.63 10.27
CA VAL A 243 -0.90 2.20 9.16
C VAL A 243 -0.31 2.58 7.82
N LEU A 244 -0.27 1.61 6.92
CA LEU A 244 0.02 1.79 5.50
C LEU A 244 -1.25 1.56 4.70
N THR A 245 -1.66 2.57 3.94
CA THR A 245 -2.87 2.58 3.13
C THR A 245 -2.51 2.73 1.66
N ILE A 246 -3.03 1.85 0.82
CA ILE A 246 -3.00 1.98 -0.63
C ILE A 246 -4.44 1.97 -1.10
N ALA A 247 -4.97 3.13 -1.47
CA ALA A 247 -6.38 3.30 -1.79
C ALA A 247 -6.59 3.82 -3.21
N ARG A 248 -7.61 3.34 -3.92
CA ARG A 248 -8.04 3.84 -5.25
C ARG A 248 -6.88 4.03 -6.22
N THR A 249 -5.95 3.08 -6.22
CA THR A 249 -4.72 3.16 -7.00
C THR A 249 -4.80 2.19 -8.16
N HIS A 250 -4.50 2.67 -9.36
CA HIS A 250 -4.45 1.85 -10.56
C HIS A 250 -3.01 1.46 -10.86
N VAL A 251 -2.77 0.17 -11.03
CA VAL A 251 -1.47 -0.42 -11.30
C VAL A 251 -1.57 -1.25 -12.58
N ALA A 252 -0.79 -0.92 -13.60
CA ALA A 252 -0.73 -1.70 -14.83
C ALA A 252 0.71 -2.06 -15.19
N ALA A 253 0.96 -3.32 -15.52
CA ALA A 253 2.27 -3.78 -15.97
C ALA A 253 2.13 -4.68 -17.20
N VAL A 254 2.68 -4.22 -18.33
CA VAL A 254 2.41 -4.83 -19.66
C VAL A 254 3.59 -5.61 -20.24
N PHE A 255 4.50 -6.08 -19.39
CA PHE A 255 5.65 -6.90 -19.79
C PHE A 255 5.61 -8.32 -19.20
N ARG A 256 6.37 -9.24 -19.78
CA ARG A 256 6.42 -10.65 -19.33
C ARG A 256 7.11 -10.77 -17.97
N GLY A 257 6.46 -11.48 -17.05
CA GLY A 257 6.97 -11.70 -15.69
C GLY A 257 6.82 -10.47 -14.80
N ALA A 258 5.94 -9.54 -15.16
CA ALA A 258 5.61 -8.40 -14.31
C ALA A 258 4.88 -8.84 -13.04
N VAL A 259 5.07 -8.07 -11.97
CA VAL A 259 4.23 -8.13 -10.78
C VAL A 259 3.60 -6.76 -10.61
N GLY A 260 2.28 -6.68 -10.42
CA GLY A 260 1.63 -5.38 -10.17
C GLY A 260 2.07 -4.82 -8.83
N VAL A 261 1.75 -5.56 -7.77
CA VAL A 261 2.14 -5.29 -6.39
C VAL A 261 3.03 -6.40 -5.85
N LEU A 262 4.25 -6.06 -5.46
CA LEU A 262 5.20 -6.99 -4.87
C LEU A 262 5.40 -6.66 -3.40
N VAL A 263 5.20 -7.66 -2.54
CA VAL A 263 5.60 -7.61 -1.15
C VAL A 263 6.81 -8.54 -1.00
N VAL A 264 7.93 -8.01 -0.52
CA VAL A 264 9.20 -8.75 -0.41
C VAL A 264 9.82 -8.57 0.96
N GLY A 265 10.36 -9.66 1.51
CA GLY A 265 10.92 -9.66 2.87
C GLY A 265 9.86 -9.64 3.98
N GLY A 266 8.60 -9.85 3.61
CA GLY A 266 7.47 -10.02 4.52
C GLY A 266 6.86 -8.72 5.05
N VAL A 267 5.73 -8.89 5.74
CA VAL A 267 5.01 -7.84 6.45
C VAL A 267 4.79 -8.28 7.89
N ALA A 268 5.28 -7.48 8.84
CA ALA A 268 5.05 -7.66 10.26
C ALA A 268 4.16 -6.52 10.79
N LEU A 269 3.06 -6.88 11.44
CA LEU A 269 2.11 -5.93 12.02
C LEU A 269 1.88 -6.24 13.51
N GLN A 270 1.95 -5.22 14.35
CA GLN A 270 1.79 -5.34 15.80
C GLN A 270 0.98 -4.18 16.35
N SER A 271 0.34 -4.39 17.51
CA SER A 271 -0.31 -3.33 18.29
C SER A 271 -1.26 -2.46 17.48
N TRP A 272 -2.25 -3.07 16.81
CA TRP A 272 -3.20 -2.41 15.90
C TRP A 272 -2.54 -1.82 14.64
N GLY A 273 -1.43 -2.40 14.20
CA GLY A 273 -0.82 -2.07 12.91
C GLY A 273 -1.68 -2.58 11.74
N ALA A 274 -1.74 -1.84 10.65
CA ALA A 274 -2.58 -2.21 9.52
C ALA A 274 -1.91 -1.97 8.16
N LEU A 275 -2.04 -2.95 7.28
CA LEU A 275 -1.82 -2.79 5.84
C LEU A 275 -3.18 -2.87 5.17
N TYR A 276 -3.66 -1.73 4.67
CA TYR A 276 -4.99 -1.60 4.07
C TYR A 276 -4.86 -1.30 2.58
N MET A 277 -5.27 -2.24 1.73
CA MET A 277 -5.37 -2.06 0.29
C MET A 277 -6.84 -2.03 -0.12
N ASP A 278 -7.26 -0.94 -0.74
CA ASP A 278 -8.66 -0.59 -0.96
C ASP A 278 -8.86 -0.05 -2.37
N GLY A 279 -9.84 -0.55 -3.12
CA GLY A 279 -10.09 -0.02 -4.47
C GLY A 279 -8.88 -0.14 -5.39
N LEU A 280 -8.01 -1.13 -5.18
CA LEU A 280 -6.82 -1.33 -5.98
C LEU A 280 -7.23 -1.95 -7.31
N SER A 281 -6.87 -1.34 -8.44
CA SER A 281 -7.08 -1.92 -9.77
C SER A 281 -5.74 -2.38 -10.31
N VAL A 282 -5.52 -3.68 -10.46
CA VAL A 282 -4.23 -4.23 -10.92
C VAL A 282 -4.41 -4.98 -12.22
N GLN A 283 -3.66 -4.60 -13.25
CA GLN A 283 -3.68 -5.27 -14.55
C GLN A 283 -2.27 -5.73 -14.92
N THR A 284 -2.09 -7.04 -15.08
CA THR A 284 -0.81 -7.60 -15.54
C THR A 284 -1.00 -8.47 -16.77
N ALA A 285 -0.23 -8.21 -17.84
CA ALA A 285 -0.45 -8.89 -19.12
C ALA A 285 -0.05 -10.38 -19.08
N LEU A 286 1.03 -10.71 -18.36
CA LEU A 286 1.63 -12.06 -18.30
C LEU A 286 2.33 -12.28 -16.94
N GLY A 287 1.67 -11.87 -15.86
CA GLY A 287 2.27 -11.72 -14.53
C GLY A 287 1.35 -12.10 -13.38
N LEU A 288 1.76 -11.74 -12.17
CA LEU A 288 0.94 -11.82 -10.96
C LEU A 288 0.44 -10.42 -10.61
N CYS A 289 -0.85 -10.29 -10.28
CA CYS A 289 -1.37 -9.02 -9.81
C CYS A 289 -0.75 -8.65 -8.45
N VAL A 290 -0.75 -9.59 -7.50
CA VAL A 290 -0.12 -9.41 -6.19
C VAL A 290 0.72 -10.64 -5.82
N SER A 291 1.98 -10.42 -5.48
CA SER A 291 2.89 -11.45 -4.97
C SER A 291 3.40 -11.06 -3.58
N VAL A 292 3.31 -11.99 -2.61
CA VAL A 292 3.82 -11.81 -1.26
C VAL A 292 4.89 -12.84 -0.96
N GLU A 293 6.11 -12.35 -0.72
CA GLU A 293 7.31 -13.12 -0.40
C GLU A 293 7.84 -12.72 0.98
N GLY A 294 8.19 -13.72 1.81
CA GLY A 294 8.64 -13.52 3.20
C GLY A 294 7.52 -13.65 4.25
N GLY A 295 6.28 -13.85 3.81
CA GLY A 295 5.13 -14.13 4.66
C GLY A 295 4.51 -12.90 5.35
N VAL A 296 3.51 -13.17 6.19
CA VAL A 296 2.75 -12.15 6.92
C VAL A 296 2.63 -12.56 8.38
N ALA A 297 2.99 -11.67 9.30
CA ALA A 297 2.69 -11.79 10.72
C ALA A 297 1.83 -10.60 11.15
N ALA A 298 0.73 -10.86 11.84
CA ALA A 298 -0.13 -9.84 12.40
C ALA A 298 -0.52 -10.25 13.83
N SER A 299 -0.43 -9.33 14.78
CA SER A 299 -0.73 -9.61 16.19
C SER A 299 -1.29 -8.38 16.90
N GLY A 300 -1.91 -8.57 18.07
CA GLY A 300 -2.44 -7.46 18.87
C GLY A 300 -3.47 -6.61 18.12
N GLY A 301 -4.46 -7.25 17.50
CA GLY A 301 -5.51 -6.56 16.73
C GLY A 301 -5.07 -6.08 15.34
N SER A 302 -3.88 -6.45 14.86
CA SER A 302 -3.39 -6.02 13.54
C SER A 302 -3.99 -6.82 12.38
N VAL A 303 -4.05 -6.21 11.19
CA VAL A 303 -4.68 -6.81 10.00
C VAL A 303 -4.00 -6.43 8.68
N VAL A 304 -3.88 -7.40 7.77
CA VAL A 304 -3.64 -7.14 6.34
C VAL A 304 -4.97 -7.29 5.61
N ALA A 305 -5.37 -6.29 4.83
CA ALA A 305 -6.65 -6.30 4.14
C ALA A 305 -6.53 -5.89 2.68
N PHE A 306 -7.25 -6.62 1.83
CA PHE A 306 -7.46 -6.35 0.41
C PHE A 306 -8.97 -6.26 0.15
N VAL A 307 -9.47 -5.06 -0.06
CA VAL A 307 -10.90 -4.76 -0.13
C VAL A 307 -11.22 -4.04 -1.43
N ASP A 308 -12.39 -4.33 -2.02
CA ASP A 308 -12.95 -3.66 -3.20
C ASP A 308 -11.96 -3.55 -4.38
N SER A 309 -11.05 -4.51 -4.53
CA SER A 309 -9.98 -4.47 -5.53
C SER A 309 -10.35 -5.27 -6.77
N ASP A 310 -9.94 -4.78 -7.93
CA ASP A 310 -10.16 -5.42 -9.24
C ASP A 310 -8.83 -5.90 -9.83
N PHE A 311 -8.81 -7.15 -10.29
CA PHE A 311 -7.60 -7.86 -10.76
C PHE A 311 -7.72 -8.41 -12.18
#